data_AF-A0A952MZW9-F1
#
_entry.id   AF-A0A952MZW9-F1
#
_cell.length_a   1.000
_cell.length_b   1.000
_cell.length_c   1.000
_cell.angle_alpha   90.00
_cell.angle_beta   90.00
_cell.angle_gamma   90.00
#
_symmetry.space_group_name_H-M   'P 1'
#
loop_
_entity.id
_entity.type
_entity.pdbx_description
1 polymer ?
#
loop_
_entity_poly.entity_id
_entity_poly.type
_entity_poly.pdbx_seq_one_letter_code
_entity_poly.pdbx_strand_id
1 'polypeptide(L)'
;MIYWYKVLSHYEKNGYYQNGLTLPFLIGSRTIIEPGCKFQTIKELLTDISASKYKVTMMRCSSLKEYVFGLLDYETGLMKEQYSNLYREFGSLIITDNSFEEIVSFEGLLDKLEAEYISKIKNQTFSKEFGQWGVYSSSDRKRLGEVNTE
;
A
#
# COMPACT_ATOMS: atom_id res chain seq x y z
N MET A 1 6.83 10.26 -12.22
CA MET A 1 5.75 9.93 -11.26
C MET A 1 6.17 8.66 -10.52
N ILE A 2 6.07 8.62 -9.20
CA ILE A 2 6.61 7.53 -8.37
C ILE A 2 5.81 6.23 -8.63
N TYR A 3 6.49 5.08 -8.72
CA TYR A 3 5.88 3.84 -9.21
C TYR A 3 4.66 3.39 -8.39
N TRP A 4 4.72 3.47 -7.05
CA TRP A 4 3.64 3.01 -6.18
C TRP A 4 2.37 3.84 -6.42
N TYR A 5 2.50 5.13 -6.73
CA TYR A 5 1.37 6.00 -7.03
C TYR A 5 0.73 5.61 -8.37
N LYS A 6 1.55 5.29 -9.38
CA LYS A 6 1.04 4.80 -10.67
C LYS A 6 0.21 3.53 -10.47
N VAL A 7 0.71 2.59 -9.66
CA VAL A 7 0.02 1.33 -9.37
C VAL A 7 -1.29 1.57 -8.64
N LEU A 8 -1.28 2.33 -7.53
CA LEU A 8 -2.49 2.62 -6.79
C LEU A 8 -3.53 3.35 -7.66
N SER A 9 -3.10 4.38 -8.39
CA SER A 9 -4.00 5.15 -9.26
C SER A 9 -4.59 4.30 -10.39
N HIS A 10 -3.79 3.44 -11.03
CA HIS A 10 -4.28 2.53 -12.07
C HIS A 10 -5.29 1.52 -11.52
N TYR A 11 -4.98 0.90 -10.38
CA TYR A 11 -5.88 -0.09 -9.78
C TYR A 11 -7.19 0.52 -9.28
N GLU A 12 -7.14 1.73 -8.74
CA GLU A 12 -8.32 2.48 -8.33
C GLU A 12 -9.22 2.82 -9.53
N LYS A 13 -8.65 3.44 -10.57
CA LYS A 13 -9.39 3.86 -11.77
C LYS A 13 -10.08 2.69 -12.48
N ASN A 14 -9.44 1.52 -12.47
CA ASN A 14 -9.96 0.32 -13.12
C ASN A 14 -10.80 -0.57 -12.18
N GLY A 15 -11.01 -0.18 -10.92
CA GLY A 15 -11.80 -0.93 -9.95
C GLY A 15 -11.22 -2.31 -9.61
N TYR A 16 -9.90 -2.46 -9.67
CA TYR A 16 -9.22 -3.74 -9.40
C TYR A 16 -9.07 -4.05 -7.91
N TYR A 17 -9.28 -3.06 -7.04
CA TYR A 17 -9.47 -3.26 -5.62
C TYR A 17 -10.67 -2.45 -5.12
N GLN A 18 -11.17 -2.81 -3.94
CA GLN A 18 -12.15 -2.00 -3.20
C GLN A 18 -11.47 -1.08 -2.18
N ASN A 19 -10.49 -1.61 -1.42
CA ASN A 19 -9.92 -0.88 -0.28
C ASN A 19 -8.43 -0.53 -0.44
N GLY A 20 -7.72 -1.17 -1.37
CA GLY A 20 -6.29 -0.94 -1.59
C GLY A 20 -5.48 -2.20 -1.90
N LEU A 21 -4.16 -2.03 -1.91
CA LEU A 21 -3.17 -3.08 -2.16
C LEU A 21 -2.28 -3.31 -0.94
N THR A 22 -1.85 -4.53 -0.72
CA THR A 22 -0.97 -4.84 0.41
C THR A 22 0.45 -4.30 0.19
N LEU A 23 1.21 -4.14 1.28
CA LEU A 23 2.59 -3.67 1.21
C LEU A 23 3.51 -4.58 0.37
N PRO A 24 3.47 -5.92 0.51
CA PRO A 24 4.22 -6.80 -0.38
C PRO A 24 3.82 -6.65 -1.85
N PHE A 25 2.54 -6.42 -2.12
CA PHE A 25 2.04 -6.21 -3.48
C PHE A 25 2.63 -4.94 -4.10
N LEU A 26 2.65 -3.83 -3.38
CA LEU A 26 3.25 -2.58 -3.87
C LEU A 26 4.76 -2.74 -4.07
N ILE A 27 5.49 -3.30 -3.11
CA ILE A 27 6.94 -3.47 -3.24
C ILE A 27 7.29 -4.38 -4.42
N GLY A 28 6.58 -5.50 -4.54
CA GLY A 28 6.82 -6.46 -5.61
C GLY A 28 6.46 -5.94 -6.99
N SER A 29 5.54 -4.96 -7.11
CA SER A 29 5.01 -4.54 -8.41
C SER A 29 6.10 -3.97 -9.30
N ARG A 30 7.13 -3.40 -8.67
CA ARG A 30 8.33 -2.87 -9.31
C ARG A 30 9.04 -3.91 -10.19
N THR A 31 8.96 -5.21 -9.86
CA THR A 31 9.49 -6.30 -10.71
C THR A 31 8.92 -6.29 -12.12
N ILE A 32 7.68 -5.82 -12.28
CA ILE A 32 6.93 -5.88 -13.53
C ILE A 32 6.93 -4.51 -14.21
N ILE A 33 6.71 -3.43 -13.46
CA ILE A 33 6.55 -2.09 -14.05
C ILE A 33 7.88 -1.35 -14.26
N GLU A 34 8.93 -1.69 -13.52
CA GLU A 34 10.26 -1.11 -13.66
C GLU A 34 11.31 -2.23 -13.65
N PRO A 35 11.29 -3.12 -14.67
CA PRO A 35 12.18 -4.27 -14.69
C PRO A 35 13.65 -3.82 -14.67
N GLY A 36 14.45 -4.42 -13.78
CA GLY A 36 15.86 -4.08 -13.58
C GLY A 36 16.13 -3.10 -12.44
N CYS A 37 15.09 -2.45 -11.89
CA CYS A 37 15.24 -1.67 -10.66
C CYS A 37 15.20 -2.57 -9.41
N LYS A 38 15.96 -2.20 -8.37
CA LYS A 38 15.92 -2.89 -7.07
C LYS A 38 14.58 -2.63 -6.36
N PHE A 39 14.13 -3.59 -5.56
CA PHE A 39 12.99 -3.40 -4.66
C PHE A 39 13.30 -2.31 -3.65
N GLN A 40 12.26 -1.56 -3.29
CA GLN A 40 12.31 -0.77 -2.08
C GLN A 40 12.13 -1.71 -0.89
N THR A 41 12.85 -1.41 0.18
CA THR A 41 12.54 -1.87 1.53
C THR A 41 11.22 -1.25 1.99
N ILE A 42 10.62 -1.83 3.03
CA ILE A 42 9.44 -1.27 3.70
C ILE A 42 9.70 0.18 4.12
N LYS A 43 10.87 0.43 4.73
CA LYS A 43 11.31 1.76 5.13
C LYS A 43 11.38 2.73 3.97
N GLU A 44 12.05 2.37 2.87
CA GLU A 44 12.14 3.25 1.70
C GLU A 44 10.76 3.59 1.13
N LEU A 45 9.88 2.60 0.97
CA LEU A 45 8.54 2.84 0.44
C LEU A 45 7.70 3.74 1.36
N LEU A 46 7.67 3.48 2.67
CA LEU A 46 6.87 4.28 3.59
C LEU A 46 7.45 5.69 3.77
N THR A 47 8.78 5.86 3.76
CA THR A 47 9.39 7.18 3.79
C THR A 47 9.03 7.97 2.53
N ASP A 48 9.07 7.35 1.35
CA ASP A 48 8.65 7.97 0.09
C ASP A 48 7.17 8.37 0.13
N ILE A 49 6.29 7.51 0.65
CA ILE A 49 4.86 7.82 0.81
C ILE A 49 4.68 8.98 1.79
N SER A 50 5.31 8.91 2.97
CA SER A 50 5.18 9.95 4.00
C SER A 50 5.65 11.32 3.51
N ALA A 51 6.69 11.38 2.68
CA ALA A 51 7.25 12.62 2.13
C ALA A 51 6.57 13.07 0.81
N SER A 52 5.64 12.27 0.29
CA SER A 52 4.97 12.52 -0.98
C SER A 52 3.98 13.69 -0.90
N LYS A 53 3.66 14.29 -2.06
CA LYS A 53 2.49 15.18 -2.20
C LYS A 53 1.15 14.43 -2.34
N TYR A 54 1.21 13.13 -2.62
CA TYR A 54 0.04 12.28 -2.81
C TYR A 54 -0.33 11.64 -1.48
N LYS A 55 -1.58 11.84 -1.05
CA LYS A 55 -2.11 11.28 0.20
C LYS A 55 -2.49 9.82 -0.01
N VAL A 56 -2.02 8.96 0.89
CA VAL A 56 -2.25 7.51 0.87
C VAL A 56 -2.96 7.13 2.16
N THR A 57 -4.00 6.31 2.04
CA THR A 57 -4.70 5.72 3.18
C THR A 57 -4.10 4.36 3.51
N MET A 58 -4.13 3.98 4.78
CA MET A 58 -3.82 2.63 5.24
C MET A 58 -4.90 2.17 6.20
N MET A 59 -5.38 0.94 5.99
CA MET A 59 -6.34 0.28 6.89
C MET A 59 -6.13 -1.24 6.91
N ARG A 60 -6.64 -1.89 7.94
CA ARG A 60 -6.75 -3.34 8.05
C ARG A 60 -8.00 -3.81 7.30
N CYS A 61 -7.78 -4.48 6.17
CA CYS A 61 -8.84 -5.13 5.43
C CYS A 61 -9.26 -6.43 6.15
N SER A 62 -10.51 -6.49 6.62
CA SER A 62 -11.05 -7.63 7.39
C SER A 62 -11.12 -8.93 6.59
N SER A 63 -11.46 -8.86 5.30
CA SER A 63 -11.58 -10.02 4.41
C SER A 63 -10.21 -10.64 4.10
N LEU A 64 -9.21 -9.81 3.81
CA LEU A 64 -7.85 -10.27 3.54
C LEU A 64 -7.11 -10.61 4.84
N LYS A 65 -7.53 -10.05 5.97
CA LYS A 65 -6.75 -9.97 7.21
C LYS A 65 -5.35 -9.44 6.90
N GLU A 66 -5.29 -8.34 6.15
CA GLU A 66 -4.05 -7.66 5.76
C GLU A 66 -4.19 -6.15 5.83
N TYR A 67 -3.08 -5.46 6.04
CA TYR A 67 -3.02 -4.01 5.86
C TYR A 67 -2.95 -3.68 4.37
N VAL A 68 -3.85 -2.81 3.92
CA VAL A 68 -3.96 -2.37 2.54
C VAL A 68 -3.77 -0.86 2.45
N PHE A 69 -3.21 -0.42 1.33
CA PHE A 69 -2.87 0.95 1.02
C PHE A 69 -3.71 1.40 -0.18
N GLY A 70 -4.37 2.55 -0.07
CA GLY A 70 -5.20 3.16 -1.11
C GLY A 70 -4.82 4.62 -1.33
N LEU A 71 -5.35 5.25 -2.38
CA LEU A 71 -5.30 6.71 -2.47
C LEU A 71 -6.38 7.30 -1.58
N LEU A 72 -6.14 8.50 -1.04
CA LEU A 72 -7.17 9.22 -0.32
C LEU A 72 -8.24 9.69 -1.31
N ASP A 73 -9.43 9.13 -1.20
CA ASP A 73 -10.59 9.59 -1.95
C ASP A 73 -11.14 10.93 -1.40
N TYR A 74 -12.05 11.53 -2.18
CA TYR A 74 -12.64 12.82 -1.84
C TYR A 74 -13.48 12.77 -0.55
N GLU A 75 -14.25 11.70 -0.34
CA GLU A 75 -15.13 11.56 0.83
C GLU A 75 -14.33 11.44 2.13
N THR A 76 -13.30 10.62 2.13
CA THR A 76 -12.35 10.47 3.23
C THR A 76 -11.59 11.79 3.46
N GLY A 77 -11.27 12.51 2.38
CA GLY A 77 -10.72 13.86 2.46
C GLY A 77 -11.63 14.85 3.20
N LEU A 78 -12.92 14.88 2.85
CA LEU A 78 -13.92 15.72 3.52
C LEU A 78 -14.10 15.31 4.99
N MET A 79 -14.20 14.02 5.28
CA MET A 79 -14.31 13.52 6.65
C MET A 79 -13.07 13.90 7.47
N LYS A 80 -11.87 13.82 6.87
CA LYS A 80 -10.64 14.27 7.53
C LYS A 80 -10.68 15.77 7.85
N GLU A 81 -11.16 16.61 6.92
CA GLU A 81 -11.28 18.05 7.18
C GLU A 81 -12.27 18.36 8.31
N GLN A 82 -13.35 17.58 8.40
CA GLN A 82 -14.37 17.73 9.44
C GLN A 82 -13.94 17.14 10.80
N TYR A 83 -13.11 16.09 10.79
CA TYR A 83 -12.75 15.30 11.95
C TYR A 83 -11.24 15.06 12.04
N SER A 84 -10.46 16.13 11.94
CA SER A 84 -8.98 16.11 11.87
C SER A 84 -8.29 15.35 13.02
N ASN A 85 -8.98 15.10 14.13
CA ASN A 85 -8.45 14.39 15.30
C ASN A 85 -8.71 12.87 15.29
N LEU A 86 -9.48 12.34 14.33
CA LEU A 86 -9.85 10.92 14.30
C LEU A 86 -8.81 10.03 13.63
N TYR A 87 -7.96 10.59 12.77
CA TYR A 87 -7.02 9.82 11.97
C TYR A 87 -5.58 10.06 12.41
N ARG A 88 -4.81 8.97 12.53
CA ARG A 88 -3.37 9.05 12.80
C ARG A 88 -2.63 9.29 11.50
N GLU A 89 -1.68 10.21 11.52
CA GLU A 89 -0.97 10.65 10.32
C GLU A 89 0.54 10.62 10.50
N PHE A 90 1.22 10.17 9.45
CA PHE A 90 2.67 10.24 9.30
C PHE A 90 2.97 10.87 7.94
N GLY A 91 3.09 12.20 7.92
CA GLY A 91 3.15 12.97 6.68
C GLY A 91 1.93 12.73 5.80
N SER A 92 2.14 12.24 4.58
CA SER A 92 1.07 11.93 3.63
C SER A 92 0.45 10.54 3.78
N LEU A 93 0.91 9.73 4.75
CA LEU A 93 0.27 8.46 5.11
C LEU A 93 -0.79 8.69 6.20
N ILE A 94 -2.03 8.29 5.92
CA ILE A 94 -3.18 8.47 6.80
C ILE A 94 -3.71 7.10 7.20
N ILE A 95 -3.77 6.81 8.49
CA ILE A 95 -4.34 5.57 9.01
C ILE A 95 -5.83 5.80 9.27
N THR A 96 -6.69 5.08 8.53
CA THR A 96 -8.14 5.29 8.53
C THR A 96 -8.90 4.31 9.42
N ASP A 97 -8.19 3.55 10.25
CA ASP A 97 -8.77 2.64 11.23
C ASP A 97 -8.00 2.64 12.57
N ASN A 98 -8.47 1.83 13.50
CA ASN A 98 -7.94 1.75 14.86
C ASN A 98 -6.83 0.69 15.00
N SER A 99 -6.33 0.12 13.90
CA SER A 99 -5.40 -1.01 13.96
C SER A 99 -4.00 -0.64 14.46
N PHE A 100 -3.73 0.65 14.66
CA PHE A 100 -2.48 1.23 15.11
C PHE A 100 -2.67 2.24 16.26
N GLU A 101 -3.70 2.07 17.10
CA GLU A 101 -3.95 2.96 18.25
C GLU A 101 -2.73 3.10 19.17
N GLU A 102 -2.05 1.99 19.47
CA GLU A 102 -0.88 1.93 20.35
C GLU A 102 0.42 2.44 19.70
N ILE A 103 0.45 2.60 18.37
CA ILE A 103 1.67 3.00 17.65
C ILE A 103 1.75 4.53 17.60
N VAL A 104 2.64 5.10 18.40
CA VAL A 104 2.78 6.56 18.54
C VAL A 104 3.81 7.22 17.61
N SER A 105 4.67 6.43 16.97
CA SER A 105 5.75 6.94 16.11
C SER A 105 5.79 6.26 14.74
N PHE A 106 6.39 6.94 13.77
CA PHE A 106 6.60 6.40 12.43
C PHE A 106 7.55 5.19 12.45
N GLU A 107 8.55 5.21 13.33
CA GLU A 107 9.45 4.09 13.60
C GLU A 107 8.69 2.87 14.12
N GLY A 108 7.75 3.06 15.07
CA GLY A 108 6.93 1.96 15.56
C GLY A 108 6.04 1.35 14.47
N LEU A 109 5.53 2.19 13.55
CA LEU A 109 4.79 1.72 12.39
C LEU A 109 5.68 0.88 11.46
N LEU A 110 6.90 1.34 11.21
CA LEU A 110 7.89 0.60 10.42
C LEU A 110 8.17 -0.77 11.03
N ASP A 111 8.50 -0.82 12.33
CA ASP A 111 8.82 -2.06 13.03
C ASP A 111 7.65 -3.06 12.94
N LYS A 112 6.41 -2.59 13.11
CA LYS A 112 5.21 -3.41 13.02
C LYS A 112 5.03 -4.00 11.61
N LEU A 113 5.17 -3.17 10.58
CA LEU A 113 5.01 -3.62 9.19
C LEU A 113 6.17 -4.50 8.73
N GLU A 114 7.39 -4.25 9.20
CA GLU A 114 8.53 -5.13 8.98
C GLU A 114 8.31 -6.51 9.61
N ALA A 115 7.90 -6.56 10.88
CA ALA A 115 7.59 -7.83 11.55
C ALA A 115 6.52 -8.64 10.79
N GLU A 116 5.52 -7.96 10.22
CA GLU A 116 4.45 -8.61 9.47
C GLU A 116 4.89 -9.10 8.08
N TYR A 117 5.62 -8.27 7.33
CA TYR A 117 5.77 -8.45 5.88
C TYR A 117 7.17 -8.79 5.38
N ILE A 118 8.23 -8.60 6.19
CA ILE A 118 9.61 -8.75 5.69
C ILE A 118 9.88 -10.16 5.12
N SER A 119 9.31 -11.20 5.73
CA SER A 119 9.46 -12.59 5.27
C SER A 119 8.79 -12.81 3.91
N LYS A 120 7.63 -12.20 3.66
CA LYS A 120 6.89 -12.32 2.40
C LYS A 120 7.66 -11.65 1.27
N ILE A 121 8.21 -10.47 1.54
CA ILE A 121 9.01 -9.71 0.58
C ILE A 121 10.30 -10.47 0.24
N LYS A 122 11.02 -10.99 1.24
CA LYS A 122 12.24 -11.79 1.03
C LYS A 122 11.98 -13.07 0.23
N ASN A 123 10.84 -13.71 0.46
CA ASN A 123 10.42 -14.93 -0.26
C ASN A 123 9.75 -14.63 -1.62
N GLN A 124 9.64 -13.36 -2.01
CA GLN A 124 8.97 -12.92 -3.24
C GLN A 124 7.52 -13.39 -3.36
N THR A 125 6.84 -13.53 -2.23
CA THR A 125 5.40 -13.83 -2.16
C THR A 125 4.63 -12.51 -2.03
N PHE A 126 4.40 -11.85 -3.16
CA PHE A 126 3.87 -10.49 -3.23
C PHE A 126 2.35 -10.39 -3.36
N SER A 127 1.67 -11.49 -3.72
CA SER A 127 0.21 -11.51 -3.88
C SER A 127 -0.43 -12.44 -2.87
N LYS A 128 -1.66 -12.11 -2.43
CA LYS A 128 -2.44 -12.94 -1.51
C LYS A 128 -3.78 -13.27 -2.14
N GLU A 129 -3.95 -14.54 -2.51
CA GLU A 129 -5.19 -15.05 -3.10
C GLU A 129 -5.76 -16.16 -2.21
N PHE A 130 -7.07 -16.12 -1.96
CA PHE A 130 -7.76 -17.11 -1.12
C PHE A 130 -7.09 -17.36 0.24
N GLY A 131 -6.50 -16.31 0.82
CA GLY A 131 -5.82 -16.37 2.11
C GLY A 131 -4.35 -16.84 2.05
N GLN A 132 -3.85 -17.22 0.88
CA GLN A 132 -2.48 -17.74 0.71
C GLN A 132 -1.59 -16.73 0.01
N TRP A 133 -0.40 -16.53 0.56
CA TRP A 133 0.64 -15.72 -0.04
C TRP A 133 1.36 -16.51 -1.14
N GLY A 134 1.57 -15.88 -2.28
CA GLY A 134 2.24 -16.46 -3.43
C GLY A 134 2.83 -15.41 -4.35
N VAL A 135 3.38 -15.86 -5.47
CA VAL A 135 3.78 -14.96 -6.57
C VAL A 135 2.54 -14.32 -7.20
N TYR A 136 2.73 -13.26 -7.99
CA TYR A 136 1.65 -12.69 -8.79
C TYR A 136 0.97 -13.73 -9.68
N SER A 137 -0.36 -13.77 -9.61
CA SER A 137 -1.19 -14.55 -10.51
C SER A 137 -1.14 -13.99 -11.93
N SER A 138 -1.69 -14.74 -12.89
CA SER A 138 -1.80 -14.28 -14.28
C SER A 138 -2.61 -12.99 -14.39
N SER A 139 -3.66 -12.84 -13.58
CA SER A 139 -4.45 -11.60 -13.51
C SER A 139 -3.65 -10.44 -12.97
N ASP A 140 -2.89 -10.63 -11.89
CA ASP A 140 -2.06 -9.58 -11.30
C ASP A 140 -1.02 -9.08 -12.30
N ARG A 141 -0.33 -10.02 -12.98
CA ARG A 141 0.68 -9.68 -13.99
C ARG A 141 0.10 -8.90 -15.15
N LYS A 142 -1.08 -9.31 -15.63
CA LYS A 142 -1.78 -8.61 -16.70
C LYS A 142 -2.08 -7.16 -16.29
N ARG A 143 -2.73 -6.97 -15.14
CA ARG A 143 -3.10 -5.64 -14.60
C ARG A 143 -1.87 -4.77 -14.33
N LEU A 144 -0.79 -5.35 -13.78
CA LEU A 144 0.46 -4.63 -13.59
C LEU A 144 1.11 -4.22 -14.92
N GLY A 145 0.98 -5.04 -15.97
CA GLY A 145 1.46 -4.70 -17.32
C GLY A 145 0.74 -3.51 -17.94
N GLU A 146 -0.52 -3.26 -17.57
CA GLU A 146 -1.33 -2.14 -18.06
C GLU A 146 -0.86 -0.78 -17.50
N VAL A 147 -0.21 -0.76 -16.31
CA VAL A 147 0.25 0.46 -15.61
C VAL A 147 1.19 1.34 -16.44
N ASN A 148 1.99 0.75 -17.35
CA ASN A 148 2.94 1.49 -18.19
C ASN A 148 2.39 1.89 -19.56
N THR A 149 1.13 1.52 -19.86
CA THR A 149 0.49 1.82 -21.15
C THR A 149 -0.38 3.08 -21.10
N GLU A 150 -0.54 3.67 -19.92
CA GLU A 150 -1.24 4.94 -19.65
C GLU A 150 -0.27 6.14 -19.61
#